data_AF-A0A661SW20-F1
#
_entry.id   AF-A0A661SW20-F1
#
_cell.length_a   1.000
_cell.length_b   1.000
_cell.length_c   1.000
_cell.angle_alpha   90.00
_cell.angle_beta   90.00
_cell.angle_gamma   90.00
#
_symmetry.space_group_name_H-M   'P 1'
#
loop_
_entity.id
_entity.type
_entity.pdbx_description
1 polymer ?
#
loop_
_entity_poly.entity_id
_entity_poly.type
_entity_poly.pdbx_seq_one_letter_code
_entity_poly.pdbx_strand_id
1 'polypeptide(L)' 'MMDTARTMMTPLVIFNAIESLTDAEKETLFLLVDEKLSEELMKRRRDALAEMRRGELIGEDELFRGI' A
#
# COMPACT_ATOMS: atom_id res chain seq x y z
N MET A 1 -30.02 -16.27 -7.86
CA MET A 1 -28.56 -16.51 -7.86
C MET A 1 -27.92 -15.24 -8.39
N MET A 2 -27.41 -14.39 -7.50
CA MET A 2 -26.63 -13.21 -7.91
C MET A 2 -25.20 -13.68 -8.10
N ASP A 3 -24.85 -14.07 -9.33
CA ASP A 3 -23.45 -14.25 -9.69
C ASP A 3 -22.79 -12.87 -9.66
N THR A 4 -22.03 -12.66 -8.59
CA THR A 4 -21.08 -11.57 -8.40
C THR A 4 -20.00 -11.66 -9.47
N ALA A 5 -20.29 -11.16 -10.67
CA ALA A 5 -19.25 -10.74 -11.59
C ALA A 5 -18.51 -9.57 -10.94
N ARG A 6 -17.45 -9.86 -10.17
CA ARG A 6 -16.40 -8.87 -9.92
C ARG A 6 -15.88 -8.48 -11.29
N THR A 7 -16.39 -7.38 -11.82
CA THR A 7 -15.82 -6.73 -12.99
C THR A 7 -14.35 -6.47 -12.64
N MET A 8 -13.45 -7.29 -13.16
CA MET A 8 -12.02 -7.06 -13.00
C MET A 8 -11.74 -5.73 -13.71
N MET A 9 -11.64 -4.65 -12.95
CA MET A 9 -11.22 -3.37 -13.49
C MET A 9 -9.78 -3.54 -13.96
N THR A 10 -9.59 -3.48 -15.28
CA THR A 10 -8.25 -3.52 -15.86
C THR A 10 -7.54 -2.19 -15.57
N PRO A 11 -6.20 -2.13 -15.58
CA PRO A 11 -5.47 -0.88 -15.34
C PRO A 11 -5.94 0.27 -16.23
N LEU A 12 -6.27 -0.01 -17.50
CA LEU A 12 -6.81 0.99 -18.43
C LEU A 12 -8.19 1.51 -18.02
N VAL A 13 -9.07 0.63 -17.51
CA VAL A 13 -10.40 1.04 -17.03
C VAL A 13 -10.27 1.90 -15.77
N ILE A 14 -9.34 1.57 -14.88
CA ILE A 14 -9.06 2.39 -13.68
C ILE A 14 -8.55 3.76 -14.10
N PHE A 15 -7.59 3.81 -15.03
CA PHE A 15 -7.04 5.07 -15.53
C PHE A 15 -8.13 5.98 -16.11
N ASN A 16 -8.97 5.44 -17.00
CA ASN A 16 -10.06 6.21 -17.60
C ASN A 16 -11.09 6.69 -16.56
N ALA A 17 -11.38 5.86 -15.55
CA ALA A 17 -12.26 6.25 -14.45
C ALA A 17 -11.66 7.42 -13.65
N ILE A 18 -10.37 7.38 -13.35
CA ILE A 18 -9.66 8.48 -12.67
C ILE A 18 -9.67 9.75 -13.51
N GLU A 19 -9.44 9.67 -14.82
CA GLU A 19 -9.46 10.84 -15.70
C GLU A 19 -10.82 11.55 -15.68
N SER A 20 -11.90 10.77 -15.59
CA SER A 20 -13.28 11.28 -15.56
C SER A 20 -13.68 11.98 -14.25
N LEU A 21 -12.86 11.89 -13.21
CA LEU A 21 -13.13 12.54 -11.92
C LEU A 21 -12.93 14.06 -12.00
N THR A 22 -13.71 14.77 -11.18
CA THR A 22 -13.48 16.20 -10.91
C THR A 22 -12.18 16.40 -10.11
N ASP A 23 -11.67 17.63 -10.09
CA ASP A 23 -10.43 17.95 -9.37
C ASP A 23 -10.54 17.69 -7.86
N ALA A 24 -11.70 17.99 -7.25
CA ALA A 24 -11.96 17.70 -5.85
C ALA A 24 -12.02 16.20 -5.53
N GLU A 25 -12.58 15.39 -6.44
CA GLU A 25 -12.58 13.92 -6.31
C GLU A 25 -11.18 13.34 -6.51
N LYS A 26 -10.38 13.90 -7.42
CA LYS A 26 -8.97 13.52 -7.60
C LYS A 26 -8.14 13.83 -6.36
N GLU A 27 -8.35 14.98 -5.74
CA GLU A 27 -7.69 15.35 -4.48
C GLU A 27 -8.06 14.38 -3.36
N THR A 28 -9.35 14.05 -3.24
CA THR A 28 -9.83 13.05 -2.26
C THR A 28 -9.20 11.68 -2.53
N LEU A 29 -9.15 11.25 -3.79
CA LEU A 29 -8.53 9.99 -4.20
C LEU A 29 -7.03 9.97 -3.86
N PHE A 30 -6.33 11.09 -4.08
CA PHE A 30 -4.92 11.22 -3.76
C PHE A 30 -4.64 10.99 -2.27
N LEU A 31 -5.43 11.62 -1.39
CA LEU A 31 -5.31 11.43 0.06
C LEU A 31 -5.52 9.96 0.48
N LEU A 32 -6.52 9.30 -0.09
CA LEU A 32 -6.80 7.89 0.21
C LEU A 32 -5.68 6.96 -0.28
N VAL A 33 -5.12 7.24 -1.46
CA VAL A 33 -3.99 6.46 -2.00
C VAL A 33 -2.75 6.65 -1.14
N ASP A 34 -2.48 7.87 -0.67
CA ASP A 34 -1.33 8.16 0.20
C ASP A 34 -1.41 7.43 1.55
N GLU A 35 -2.60 7.41 2.17
CA GLU A 35 -2.86 6.64 3.39
C GLU A 35 -2.60 5.14 3.18
N LYS A 36 -3.14 4.57 2.10
CA LYS A 36 -2.95 3.15 1.78
C LYS A 36 -1.51 2.80 1.41
N LEU A 37 -0.81 3.68 0.71
CA LEU A 37 0.60 3.51 0.42
C LEU A 37 1.43 3.50 1.70
N SER A 38 1.13 4.43 2.62
CA SER A 38 1.78 4.50 3.92
C SER A 38 1.58 3.24 4.76
N GLU A 39 0.34 2.72 4.82
CA GLU A 39 0.03 1.45 5.50
C GLU A 39 0.84 0.27 4.94
N GLU A 40 0.88 0.13 3.60
CA GLU A 40 1.57 -0.96 2.92
C GLU A 40 3.10 -0.85 3.08
N LEU A 41 3.66 0.36 3.02
CA LEU A 41 5.09 0.59 3.31
C LEU A 41 5.44 0.18 4.74
N MET A 42 4.61 0.54 5.72
CA MET A 42 4.82 0.16 7.11
C MET A 42 4.73 -1.36 7.31
N LYS A 43 3.81 -2.02 6.61
CA LYS A 43 3.70 -3.48 6.61
C LYS A 43 4.98 -4.13 6.04
N ARG A 44 5.41 -3.72 4.85
CA ARG A 44 6.64 -4.23 4.22
C ARG A 44 7.88 -4.02 5.09
N ARG A 45 7.97 -2.87 5.77
CA ARG A 45 9.05 -2.60 6.71
C ARG A 45 9.05 -3.58 7.88
N ARG A 46 7.88 -3.88 8.47
CA ARG A 46 7.77 -4.88 9.54
C ARG A 46 8.13 -6.27 9.05
N ASP A 47 7.66 -6.65 7.85
CA ASP A 47 7.94 -7.96 7.26
C ASP A 47 9.45 -8.13 7.00
N ALA A 48 10.09 -7.11 6.42
CA ALA A 48 11.54 -7.10 6.21
C ALA A 48 12.32 -7.20 7.52
N LEU A 49 11.93 -6.44 8.55
CA LEU A 49 12.55 -6.54 9.88
C LEU A 49 12.41 -7.94 10.49
N ALA A 50 11.24 -8.58 10.33
CA ALA A 50 11.00 -9.93 10.82
C ALA A 50 11.85 -10.98 10.08
N GLU A 51 12.06 -10.83 8.76
CA GLU A 51 12.96 -11.69 7.99
C GLU A 51 14.43 -11.47 8.39
N MET A 52 14.86 -10.22 8.57
CA MET A 52 16.23 -9.90 8.97
C MET A 52 16.56 -10.46 10.37
N ARG A 53 15.63 -10.39 11.31
CA ARG A 53 15.77 -11.02 12.63
C ARG A 53 15.83 -12.55 12.53
N ARG A 54 15.00 -13.17 11.69
CA ARG A 54 15.02 -14.63 11.46
C ARG A 54 16.34 -15.11 10.84
N GLY A 55 16.94 -14.30 9.98
CA GLY A 55 18.25 -14.57 9.41
C GLY A 55 19.44 -14.20 10.31
N GLU A 56 19.19 -13.76 11.56
CA GLU A 56 20.20 -13.26 12.50
C GLU A 56 21.07 -12.10 11.94
N LEU A 57 20.57 -11.41 10.90
CA LEU A 57 21.27 -10.32 10.21
C LEU A 57 21.25 -9.01 11.00
N ILE A 58 20.32 -8.89 11.95
CA ILE A 58 20.21 -7.77 12.89
C ILE A 58 19.86 -8.33 14.27
N GLY A 59 20.73 -8.08 15.25
CA GLY A 59 20.46 -8.40 16.65
C GLY A 59 19.51 -7.40 17.32
N GLU A 60 18.81 -7.79 18.40
CA GLU A 60 17.95 -6.88 19.17
C GLU A 60 18.71 -5.61 19.62
N ASP A 61 20.00 -5.74 19.90
CA ASP A 61 20.90 -4.68 20.37
C ASP A 61 21.34 -3.70 19.27
N GLU A 62 21.08 -3.99 18.00
CA GLU A 62 21.46 -3.16 16.85
C GLU A 62 20.29 -2.28 16.36
N LEU A 63 19.06 -2.68 16.67
CA LEU A 63 17.84 -1.95 16.29
C LEU A 63 17.69 -0.58 16.95
N PHE A 64 18.35 -0.37 18.10
CA PHE A 64 18.22 0.84 18.91
C PHE A 64 19.47 1.72 18.96
N ARG A 65 20.53 1.41 18.19
CA ARG A 65 21.76 2.25 18.18
C ARG A 65 21.69 3.46 17.26
N GLY A 66 20.59 3.66 16.54
CA GLY A 66 20.46 4.68 15.50
C GLY A 66 19.38 5.75 15.72
N ILE A 67 18.82 5.86 16.94
CA ILE A 67 17.88 6.94 17.32
C ILE A 67 18.49 7.71 18.49
#